data_AF-A0A9D9DF80-F1
#
_entry.id   AF-A0A9D9DF80-F1
#
_cell.length_a   1.000
_cell.length_b   1.000
_cell.length_c   1.000
_cell.angle_alpha   90.00
_cell.angle_beta   90.00
_cell.angle_gamma   90.00
#
_symmetry.space_group_name_H-M   'P 1'
#
loop_
_entity.id
_entity.type
_entity.pdbx_description
1 polymer ?
#
loop_
_entity_poly.entity_id
_entity_poly.type
_entity_poly.pdbx_seq_one_letter_code
_entity_poly.pdbx_strand_id
1 'polypeptide(L)'
;MLAAAFVLCSFSVQAADESIPDPFANLKQQQANQAGTPPNPFAAAVDPNTPIVIPEPPTFDAQAWGLMDCASGQVLFEHNSHEKIWPASLTKMMTSYVIGMEYKAGRLHDDDKVVITEDAWSKNSTYADSSKMFIEVGKEIKAGDLNRGIIIQSGNDACVAMALHLAG
;
A
#
# COMPACT_ATOMS: atom_id res chain seq x y z
N MET A 1 36.41 30.06 -25.57
CA MET A 1 35.90 28.67 -25.48
C MET A 1 36.18 28.19 -24.07
N LEU A 2 35.16 28.25 -23.19
CA LEU A 2 35.26 27.87 -21.79
C LEU A 2 34.77 26.41 -21.66
N ALA A 3 35.63 25.52 -21.18
CA ALA A 3 35.27 24.13 -20.94
C ALA A 3 34.57 24.00 -19.58
N ALA A 4 33.29 23.63 -19.59
CA ALA A 4 32.52 23.30 -18.41
C ALA A 4 32.80 21.84 -18.00
N ALA A 5 33.39 21.65 -16.82
CA ALA A 5 33.55 20.34 -16.21
C ALA A 5 32.21 19.87 -15.63
N PHE A 6 31.59 18.87 -16.26
CA PHE A 6 30.45 18.15 -15.71
C PHE A 6 30.95 17.19 -14.64
N VAL A 7 30.70 17.51 -13.37
CA VAL A 7 30.83 16.55 -12.27
C VAL A 7 29.59 15.67 -12.30
N LEU A 8 29.71 14.48 -12.90
CA LEU A 8 28.72 13.42 -12.77
C LEU A 8 28.82 12.86 -11.35
N CYS A 9 27.94 13.33 -10.47
CA CYS A 9 27.70 12.68 -9.18
C CYS A 9 26.87 11.42 -9.47
N SER A 10 27.54 10.26 -9.51
CA SER A 10 26.90 8.95 -9.63
C SER A 10 26.18 8.63 -8.32
N PHE A 11 24.89 8.96 -8.22
CA PHE A 11 24.03 8.30 -7.24
C PHE A 11 23.73 6.90 -7.77
N SER A 12 24.51 5.92 -7.30
CA SER A 12 24.08 4.53 -7.32
C SER A 12 22.78 4.45 -6.52
N VAL A 13 21.66 4.18 -7.19
CA VAL A 13 20.47 3.66 -6.51
C VAL A 13 20.87 2.28 -6.00
N GLN A 14 21.33 2.22 -4.76
CA GLN A 14 21.38 0.97 -4.03
C GLN A 14 19.93 0.49 -3.98
N ALA A 15 19.63 -0.62 -4.64
CA ALA A 15 18.35 -1.31 -4.48
C ALA A 15 18.08 -1.43 -2.98
N ALA A 16 16.87 -1.04 -2.58
CA ALA A 16 16.41 -1.24 -1.22
C ALA A 16 16.64 -2.70 -0.85
N ASP A 17 17.56 -2.85 0.10
CA ASP A 17 17.94 -4.01 0.88
C ASP A 17 16.86 -5.10 0.97
N GLU A 18 17.27 -6.34 0.70
CA GLU A 18 16.51 -7.59 0.89
C GLU A 18 16.14 -7.87 2.36
N SER A 19 16.42 -6.94 3.29
CA SER A 19 16.13 -7.06 4.72
C SER A 19 14.70 -6.73 5.12
N ILE A 20 13.84 -6.24 4.23
CA ILE A 20 12.40 -6.10 4.53
C ILE A 20 11.79 -7.50 4.55
N PRO A 21 11.39 -8.04 5.71
CA PRO A 21 10.76 -9.34 5.77
C PRO A 21 9.51 -9.33 4.89
N ASP A 22 9.38 -10.30 3.99
CA ASP A 22 8.19 -10.40 3.14
C ASP A 22 6.94 -10.36 4.04
N PRO A 23 6.09 -9.30 3.92
CA PRO A 23 4.87 -9.13 4.72
C PRO A 23 3.98 -10.36 4.70
N PHE A 24 4.05 -11.07 3.58
CA PHE A 24 3.22 -12.19 3.22
C PHE A 24 3.94 -13.51 3.44
N ALA A 25 5.18 -13.55 3.95
CA ALA A 25 5.89 -14.80 4.23
C ALA A 25 5.05 -15.72 5.14
N ASN A 26 4.43 -15.16 6.18
CA ASN A 26 3.55 -15.90 7.07
C ASN A 26 2.25 -16.32 6.39
N LEU A 27 1.71 -15.53 5.46
CA LEU A 27 0.54 -15.93 4.67
C LEU A 27 0.91 -17.07 3.72
N LYS A 28 2.01 -16.97 2.99
CA LYS A 28 2.54 -18.02 2.12
C LYS A 28 2.80 -19.32 2.89
N GLN A 29 3.35 -19.23 4.10
CA GLN A 29 3.59 -20.39 4.96
C GLN A 29 2.29 -20.96 5.53
N GLN A 30 1.32 -20.12 5.91
CA GLN A 30 -0.01 -20.56 6.32
C GLN A 30 -0.77 -21.23 5.16
N GLN A 31 -0.63 -20.74 3.93
CA GLN A 31 -1.21 -21.33 2.72
C GLN A 31 -0.55 -22.67 2.37
N ALA A 32 0.78 -22.76 2.47
CA ALA A 32 1.50 -24.02 2.32
C ALA A 32 1.08 -25.07 3.36
N ASN A 33 0.77 -24.63 4.59
CA ASN A 33 0.28 -25.49 5.67
C ASN A 33 -1.24 -25.75 5.60
N GLN A 34 -1.99 -24.98 4.81
CA GLN A 34 -3.40 -25.18 4.46
C GLN A 34 -3.56 -25.97 3.15
N ALA A 35 -2.53 -26.69 2.70
CA ALA A 35 -2.59 -27.61 1.57
C ALA A 35 -3.53 -28.83 1.78
N GLY A 36 -4.42 -28.77 2.77
CA GLY A 36 -5.70 -29.47 2.73
C GLY A 36 -6.75 -28.47 2.24
N THR A 37 -7.14 -28.58 0.97
CA THR A 37 -8.18 -27.77 0.35
C THR A 37 -9.38 -27.69 1.31
N PRO A 38 -9.76 -26.51 1.85
CA PRO A 38 -11.05 -26.41 2.52
C PRO A 38 -12.11 -26.89 1.50
N PRO A 39 -13.13 -27.66 1.92
CA PRO A 39 -14.12 -28.17 1.00
C PRO A 39 -14.72 -26.96 0.28
N ASN A 40 -14.33 -26.81 -0.98
CA ASN A 40 -14.83 -25.75 -1.82
C ASN A 40 -16.34 -26.01 -1.92
N PRO A 41 -17.23 -25.10 -1.47
CA PRO A 41 -18.66 -25.29 -1.62
C PRO A 41 -19.07 -25.30 -3.11
N PHE A 42 -18.16 -24.95 -4.02
CA PHE A 42 -18.24 -25.08 -5.46
C PHE A 42 -17.48 -26.29 -6.04
N ALA A 43 -16.79 -27.09 -5.22
CA ALA A 43 -16.28 -28.41 -5.64
C ALA A 43 -17.43 -29.42 -5.58
N ALA A 44 -18.48 -29.14 -6.35
CA ALA A 44 -19.27 -30.24 -6.88
C ALA A 44 -18.31 -31.12 -7.70
N ALA A 45 -18.45 -32.44 -7.59
CA ALA A 45 -17.69 -33.38 -8.41
C ALA A 45 -17.84 -32.99 -9.88
N VAL A 46 -16.78 -32.41 -10.45
CA VAL A 46 -16.74 -32.04 -11.86
C VAL A 46 -16.70 -33.37 -12.61
N ASP A 47 -17.73 -33.68 -13.39
CA ASP A 47 -17.72 -34.87 -14.26
C ASP A 47 -16.47 -34.77 -15.14
N PRO A 48 -15.59 -35.78 -15.15
CA PRO A 48 -14.35 -35.76 -15.94
C PRO A 48 -14.59 -35.61 -17.44
N ASN A 49 -15.83 -35.77 -17.91
CA ASN A 49 -16.25 -35.54 -19.29
C ASN A 49 -16.83 -34.14 -19.55
N THR A 50 -16.91 -33.26 -18.54
CA THR A 50 -17.33 -31.87 -18.74
C THR A 50 -16.19 -31.12 -19.44
N PRO A 51 -16.42 -30.55 -20.64
CA PRO A 51 -15.41 -29.73 -21.28
C PRO A 51 -15.11 -28.52 -20.37
N ILE A 52 -13.83 -28.36 -20.02
CA ILE A 52 -13.35 -27.18 -19.29
C ILE A 52 -13.44 -25.99 -20.25
N VAL A 53 -14.45 -25.15 -20.05
CA VAL A 53 -14.59 -23.88 -20.78
C VAL A 53 -13.75 -22.84 -20.04
N ILE A 54 -12.63 -22.44 -20.62
CA ILE A 54 -11.84 -21.30 -20.14
C ILE A 54 -12.50 -20.04 -20.73
N PRO A 55 -13.09 -19.15 -19.90
CA PRO A 55 -13.69 -17.93 -20.41
C PRO A 55 -12.61 -17.01 -20.98
N GLU A 56 -12.95 -16.26 -22.03
CA GLU A 56 -12.09 -15.16 -22.48
C GLU A 56 -11.99 -14.10 -21.37
N PRO A 57 -10.78 -13.57 -21.10
CA PRO A 57 -10.62 -12.52 -20.11
C PRO A 57 -11.44 -11.27 -20.48
N PRO A 58 -12.07 -10.60 -19.50
CA PRO A 58 -12.72 -9.32 -19.75
C PRO A 58 -11.70 -8.27 -20.20
N THR A 59 -12.15 -7.34 -21.06
CA THR A 59 -11.37 -6.19 -21.46
C THR A 59 -11.72 -4.98 -20.61
N PHE A 60 -10.73 -4.15 -20.29
CA PHE A 60 -10.91 -2.94 -19.49
C PHE A 60 -10.33 -1.74 -20.23
N ASP A 61 -10.95 -0.57 -20.04
CA ASP A 61 -10.40 0.70 -20.52
C ASP A 61 -9.49 1.30 -19.45
N ALA A 62 -8.26 0.80 -19.38
CA ALA A 62 -7.25 1.23 -18.42
C ALA A 62 -5.83 1.06 -19.01
N GLN A 63 -4.80 1.57 -18.34
CA GLN A 63 -3.41 1.39 -18.81
C GLN A 63 -2.83 0.04 -18.36
N ALA A 64 -3.15 -0.37 -17.13
CA ALA A 64 -2.76 -1.65 -16.55
C ALA A 64 -3.82 -2.15 -15.58
N TRP A 65 -3.91 -3.47 -15.43
CA TRP A 65 -4.79 -4.14 -14.47
C TRP A 65 -4.27 -5.54 -14.12
N GLY A 66 -4.74 -6.07 -13.00
CA GLY A 66 -4.48 -7.44 -12.59
C GLY A 66 -5.54 -7.92 -11.61
N LEU A 67 -5.85 -9.22 -11.68
CA LEU A 67 -6.64 -9.93 -10.70
C LEU A 67 -5.80 -11.06 -10.11
N MET A 68 -5.73 -11.08 -8.79
CA MET A 68 -5.00 -12.09 -8.04
C MET A 68 -5.92 -12.71 -7.00
N ASP A 69 -5.85 -14.03 -6.87
CA ASP A 69 -6.43 -14.71 -5.73
C ASP A 69 -5.62 -14.42 -4.46
N CYS A 70 -6.28 -13.87 -3.45
CA CYS A 70 -5.62 -13.44 -2.20
C CYS A 70 -5.09 -14.65 -1.39
N ALA A 71 -5.76 -15.80 -1.48
CA ALA A 71 -5.43 -16.98 -0.69
C ALA A 71 -4.31 -17.84 -1.29
N SER A 72 -3.96 -17.69 -2.56
CA SER A 72 -2.88 -18.45 -3.21
C SER A 72 -1.79 -17.56 -3.78
N GLY A 73 -2.09 -16.26 -3.97
CA GLY A 73 -1.24 -15.35 -4.73
C GLY A 73 -1.24 -15.64 -6.23
N GLN A 74 -2.10 -16.54 -6.73
CA GLN A 74 -2.19 -16.84 -8.15
C GLN A 74 -2.78 -15.64 -8.90
N VAL A 75 -2.05 -15.14 -9.90
CA VAL A 75 -2.58 -14.18 -10.86
C VAL A 75 -3.52 -14.91 -11.82
N LEU A 76 -4.78 -14.45 -11.88
CA LEU A 76 -5.84 -15.03 -12.69
C LEU A 76 -5.90 -14.39 -14.08
N PHE A 77 -5.70 -13.07 -14.15
CA PHE A 77 -5.51 -12.33 -15.39
C PHE A 77 -4.79 -11.01 -15.11
N GLU A 78 -4.06 -10.50 -16.09
CA GLU A 78 -3.33 -9.22 -15.98
C GLU A 78 -3.07 -8.59 -17.35
N HIS A 79 -2.78 -7.30 -17.36
CA HIS A 79 -2.34 -6.52 -18.51
C HIS A 79 -1.41 -5.42 -18.04
N ASN A 80 -0.21 -5.34 -18.63
CA ASN A 80 0.83 -4.36 -18.28
C ASN A 80 1.11 -4.24 -16.76
N SER A 81 0.95 -5.33 -16.00
CA SER A 81 1.05 -5.33 -14.52
C SER A 81 2.44 -4.95 -13.98
N HIS A 82 3.49 -5.07 -14.80
CA HIS A 82 4.86 -4.71 -14.46
C HIS A 82 5.31 -3.35 -15.04
N GLU A 83 4.42 -2.65 -15.73
CA GLU A 83 4.70 -1.31 -16.23
C GLU A 83 4.77 -0.29 -15.08
N LYS A 84 5.73 0.63 -15.14
CA LYS A 84 5.88 1.68 -14.12
C LYS A 84 4.87 2.80 -14.38
N ILE A 85 3.86 2.88 -13.53
CA ILE A 85 2.80 3.89 -13.60
C ILE A 85 2.80 4.69 -12.30
N TRP A 86 2.43 5.98 -12.38
CA TRP A 86 2.28 6.82 -11.21
C TRP A 86 1.14 6.30 -10.31
N PRO A 87 1.42 5.88 -9.06
CA PRO A 87 0.40 5.26 -8.20
C PRO A 87 -0.61 6.27 -7.64
N ALA A 88 -0.33 7.57 -7.73
CA ALA A 88 -1.11 8.64 -7.08
C ALA A 88 -1.41 8.28 -5.61
N SER A 89 -2.68 8.31 -5.19
CA SER A 89 -3.07 7.99 -3.81
C SER A 89 -2.94 6.52 -3.43
N LEU A 90 -2.69 5.58 -4.37
CA LEU A 90 -2.40 4.19 -4.00
C LEU A 90 -1.13 4.06 -3.16
N THR A 91 -0.21 5.04 -3.21
CA THR A 91 0.94 5.13 -2.30
C THR A 91 0.54 5.04 -0.83
N LYS A 92 -0.66 5.52 -0.47
CA LYS A 92 -1.18 5.46 0.91
C LYS A 92 -1.46 4.05 1.40
N MET A 93 -1.56 3.06 0.51
CA MET A 93 -1.57 1.65 0.91
C MET A 93 -0.26 1.28 1.60
N MET A 94 0.88 1.76 1.11
CA MET A 94 2.17 1.55 1.75
C MET A 94 2.29 2.33 3.06
N THR A 95 1.79 3.57 3.10
CA THR A 95 1.71 4.35 4.35
C THR A 95 0.90 3.60 5.42
N SER A 96 -0.27 3.09 5.05
CA SER A 96 -1.14 2.32 5.95
C SER A 96 -0.51 0.99 6.36
N TYR A 97 0.24 0.36 5.45
CA TYR A 97 1.00 -0.86 5.75
C TYR A 97 2.05 -0.62 6.84
N VAL A 98 2.85 0.45 6.73
CA VAL A 98 3.85 0.81 7.75
C VAL A 98 3.17 1.13 9.08
N ILE A 99 2.10 1.94 9.09
CA ILE A 99 1.31 2.21 10.31
C ILE A 99 0.79 0.90 10.94
N GLY A 100 0.28 -0.03 10.13
CA GLY A 100 -0.17 -1.34 10.58
C GLY A 100 0.95 -2.19 11.20
N MET A 101 2.18 -2.07 10.70
CA MET A 101 3.36 -2.72 11.28
C MET A 101 3.72 -2.12 12.65
N GLU A 102 3.59 -0.81 12.84
CA GLU A 102 3.80 -0.15 14.13
C GLU A 102 2.75 -0.59 15.17
N TYR A 103 1.48 -0.68 14.77
CA TYR A 103 0.41 -1.27 15.59
C TYR A 103 0.73 -2.72 15.98
N LYS A 104 1.10 -3.55 15.00
CA LYS A 104 1.43 -4.96 15.22
C LYS A 104 2.63 -5.14 16.16
N ALA A 105 3.60 -4.24 16.10
CA ALA A 105 4.77 -4.24 16.96
C ALA A 105 4.49 -3.67 18.37
N GLY A 106 3.29 -3.15 18.63
CA GLY A 106 2.93 -2.50 19.90
C GLY A 106 3.66 -1.18 20.14
N ARG A 107 4.20 -0.55 19.08
CA ARG A 107 4.88 0.75 19.16
C ARG A 107 3.93 1.92 18.96
N LEU A 108 2.74 1.65 18.43
CA LEU A 108 1.66 2.60 18.23
C LEU A 108 0.35 2.00 18.76
N HIS A 109 -0.47 2.81 19.41
CA HIS A 109 -1.80 2.47 19.92
C HIS A 109 -2.84 3.48 19.44
N ASP A 110 -4.09 3.04 19.30
CA ASP A 110 -5.17 3.87 18.74
C ASP A 110 -5.37 5.18 19.53
N ASP A 111 -5.11 5.15 20.84
CA ASP A 111 -5.28 6.29 21.76
C ASP A 111 -4.06 7.22 21.86
N ASP A 112 -2.94 6.86 21.23
CA ASP A 112 -1.71 7.67 21.25
C ASP A 112 -2.00 9.06 20.66
N LYS A 113 -1.46 10.09 21.32
CA LYS A 113 -1.68 11.48 20.95
C LYS A 113 -0.59 11.94 19.99
N VAL A 114 -1.00 12.29 18.77
CA VAL A 114 -0.14 12.87 17.74
C VAL A 114 -0.33 14.37 17.74
N VAL A 115 0.76 15.10 18.02
CA VAL A 115 0.79 16.56 17.96
C VAL A 115 0.93 17.01 16.51
N ILE A 116 -0.01 17.82 16.03
CA ILE A 116 -0.02 18.28 14.64
C ILE A 116 0.98 19.44 14.46
N THR A 117 1.93 19.26 13.54
CA THR A 117 2.94 20.27 13.18
C THR A 117 2.44 21.20 12.07
N GLU A 118 3.21 22.25 11.76
CA GLU A 118 2.93 23.13 10.62
C GLU A 118 2.99 22.39 9.28
N ASP A 119 3.87 21.39 9.18
CA ASP A 119 4.01 20.54 7.99
C ASP A 119 2.77 19.67 7.75
N ALA A 120 2.12 19.22 8.82
CA ALA A 120 0.89 18.43 8.78
C ALA A 120 -0.39 19.28 8.79
N TRP A 121 -0.26 20.61 8.82
CA TRP A 121 -1.42 21.49 8.90
C TRP A 121 -2.22 21.47 7.59
N SER A 122 -3.54 21.27 7.66
CA SER A 122 -4.41 21.24 6.48
C SER A 122 -4.37 22.49 5.60
N LYS A 123 -3.94 23.64 6.12
CA LYS A 123 -3.75 24.89 5.34
C LYS A 123 -2.37 25.02 4.71
N ASN A 124 -1.46 24.06 4.90
CA ASN A 124 -0.16 24.04 4.25
C ASN A 124 -0.35 24.04 2.72
N SER A 125 0.36 24.95 2.05
CA SER A 125 0.21 25.19 0.61
C SER A 125 0.73 24.03 -0.25
N THR A 126 1.63 23.21 0.29
CA THR A 126 2.24 22.06 -0.41
C THR A 126 1.19 21.10 -0.98
N TYR A 127 0.06 20.96 -0.28
CA TYR A 127 -1.01 20.03 -0.65
C TYR A 127 -2.39 20.70 -0.60
N ALA A 128 -2.46 21.99 -0.99
CA ALA A 128 -3.66 22.84 -0.98
C ALA A 128 -4.89 22.16 -1.62
N ASP A 129 -4.74 21.58 -2.82
CA ASP A 129 -5.83 21.04 -3.63
C ASP A 129 -6.02 19.52 -3.49
N SER A 130 -5.71 18.98 -2.31
CA SER A 130 -5.68 17.55 -2.08
C SER A 130 -6.69 17.10 -1.02
N SER A 131 -6.96 15.79 -0.94
CA SER A 131 -7.82 15.21 0.11
C SER A 131 -7.20 15.39 1.49
N LYS A 132 -8.01 15.80 2.48
CA LYS A 132 -7.57 16.23 3.82
C LYS A 132 -8.58 15.85 4.88
N MET A 133 -8.11 15.64 6.11
CA MET A 133 -8.92 15.56 7.32
C MET A 133 -9.27 16.94 7.90
N PHE A 134 -8.62 18.01 7.42
CA PHE A 134 -8.77 19.38 7.93
C PHE A 134 -8.23 19.55 9.35
N ILE A 135 -7.13 18.87 9.68
CA ILE A 135 -6.46 18.96 10.98
C ILE A 135 -5.75 20.31 11.15
N GLU A 136 -5.61 20.77 12.40
CA GLU A 136 -5.06 22.08 12.75
C GLU A 136 -3.76 21.95 13.56
N VAL A 137 -2.78 22.81 13.27
CA VAL A 137 -1.50 22.87 13.99
C VAL A 137 -1.69 23.05 15.50
N GLY A 138 -0.85 22.39 16.29
CA GLY A 138 -0.83 22.44 17.75
C GLY A 138 -1.91 21.61 18.44
N LYS A 139 -2.89 21.06 17.69
CA LYS A 139 -3.86 20.12 18.25
C LYS A 139 -3.23 18.75 18.45
N GLU A 140 -3.79 17.99 19.37
CA GLU A 140 -3.49 16.57 19.56
C GLU A 140 -4.64 15.72 19.05
N ILE A 141 -4.35 14.82 18.11
CA ILE A 141 -5.32 13.91 17.52
C ILE A 141 -4.90 12.48 17.82
N LYS A 142 -5.87 11.61 18.06
CA LYS A 142 -5.58 10.19 18.30
C LYS A 142 -5.00 9.55 17.03
N ALA A 143 -3.99 8.70 17.18
CA ALA A 143 -3.39 7.95 16.07
C ALA A 143 -4.45 7.11 15.32
N GLY A 144 -5.43 6.55 16.03
CA GLY A 144 -6.54 5.83 15.43
C GLY A 144 -7.41 6.71 14.52
N ASP A 145 -7.65 7.97 14.87
CA ASP A 145 -8.45 8.89 14.06
C ASP A 145 -7.68 9.33 12.81
N LEU A 146 -6.38 9.59 12.94
CA LEU A 146 -5.50 9.89 11.82
C LEU A 146 -5.42 8.71 10.84
N ASN A 147 -5.25 7.49 11.34
CA ASN A 147 -5.24 6.29 10.51
C ASN A 147 -6.57 6.11 9.74
N ARG A 148 -7.71 6.36 10.40
CA ARG A 148 -9.03 6.35 9.75
C ARG A 148 -9.13 7.42 8.66
N GLY A 149 -8.58 8.62 8.88
CA GLY A 149 -8.57 9.66 7.85
C GLY A 149 -7.66 9.35 6.65
N ILE A 150 -6.56 8.62 6.85
CA ILE A 150 -5.74 8.10 5.74
C ILE A 150 -6.55 7.08 4.93
N ILE A 151 -7.14 6.09 5.59
CA ILE A 151 -7.79 4.95 4.92
C ILE A 151 -9.13 5.35 4.28
N ILE A 152 -9.95 6.14 4.96
CA ILE A 152 -11.31 6.49 4.53
C ILE A 152 -11.31 7.73 3.65
N GLN A 153 -10.60 8.79 4.08
CA GLN A 153 -10.65 10.09 3.41
C GLN A 153 -9.46 10.31 2.46
N SER A 154 -8.47 9.41 2.45
CA SER A 154 -7.22 9.61 1.71
C SER A 154 -6.52 10.91 2.12
N GLY A 155 -6.64 11.29 3.41
CA GLY A 155 -6.13 12.56 3.95
C GLY A 155 -4.60 12.65 3.86
N ASN A 156 -4.09 13.61 3.10
CA ASN A 156 -2.65 13.85 2.97
C ASN A 156 -2.04 14.50 4.22
N ASP A 157 -2.78 15.40 4.86
CA ASP A 157 -2.42 16.02 6.13
C ASP A 157 -2.21 14.95 7.23
N ALA A 158 -3.10 13.96 7.28
CA ALA A 158 -2.98 12.81 8.18
C ALA A 158 -1.75 11.94 7.87
N CYS A 159 -1.43 11.74 6.59
CA CYS A 159 -0.22 11.00 6.20
C CYS A 159 1.05 11.70 6.71
N VAL A 160 1.13 13.03 6.55
CA VAL A 160 2.27 13.83 7.03
C VAL A 160 2.35 13.79 8.56
N ALA A 161 1.22 13.94 9.26
CA ALA A 161 1.17 13.86 10.73
C ALA A 161 1.71 12.52 11.24
N MET A 162 1.23 11.41 10.67
CA MET A 162 1.65 10.07 11.06
C MET A 162 3.12 9.79 10.70
N ALA A 163 3.59 10.26 9.55
CA ALA A 163 4.99 10.10 9.14
C ALA A 163 5.94 10.78 10.13
N LEU A 164 5.68 12.05 10.47
CA LEU A 164 6.50 12.81 11.43
C LEU A 164 6.46 12.19 12.84
N HIS A 165 5.30 11.67 13.25
CA HIS A 165 5.16 11.02 14.55
C HIS A 165 5.96 9.72 14.65
N LEU A 166 5.97 8.91 13.59
CA LEU A 166 6.56 7.57 13.60
C LEU A 166 8.05 7.57 13.24
N ALA A 167 8.49 8.45 12.35
CA ALA A 167 9.83 8.42 11.75
C ALA A 167 10.72 9.62 12.10
N GLY A 168 10.16 10.67 12.73
CA GLY A 168 10.84 11.96 12.93
C GLY A 168 10.93 12.79 11.66
#